data_AF-A0A1G1XLE8-F1
#
_entry.id   AF-A0A1G1XLE8-F1
#
_cell.length_a   1.000
_cell.length_b   1.000
_cell.length_c   1.000
_cell.angle_alpha   90.00
_cell.angle_beta   90.00
_cell.angle_gamma   90.00
#
_symmetry.space_group_name_H-M   'P 1'
#
loop_
_entity.id
_entity.type
_entity.pdbx_description
1 polymer ?
#
loop_
_entity_poly.entity_id
_entity_poly.type
_entity_poly.pdbx_seq_one_letter_code
_entity_poly.pdbx_strand_id
1 'polypeptide(L)'
;MGFFSNIKHKQIKSFTKGACRAMLLGFGIAEAEVQAGKFEARVYGDLAAKALSARPGWKMVEQNVFEYKDGQQRKITQEDSLADVVHDVCFIEMKTFIESDNKPGEIIGIILEEIMNYFKMPDSEWEEFVRRKTREGWYVANLL
;
A
#
# COMPACT_ATOMS: atom_id res chain seq x y z
N MET A 1 15.60 4.60 26.81
CA MET A 1 15.28 3.92 25.52
C MET A 1 14.85 4.94 24.45
N GLY A 2 15.70 5.87 23.99
CA GLY A 2 15.17 7.16 23.47
C GLY A 2 15.45 7.58 22.03
N PHE A 3 16.56 7.16 21.41
CA PHE A 3 17.02 7.80 20.16
C PHE A 3 16.78 6.93 18.91
N PHE A 4 17.20 5.66 18.94
CA PHE A 4 17.06 4.75 17.80
C PHE A 4 15.60 4.41 17.49
N SER A 5 14.73 4.29 18.51
CA SER A 5 13.28 4.10 18.33
C SER A 5 12.63 5.26 17.57
N ASN A 6 13.07 6.50 17.85
CA ASN A 6 12.54 7.71 17.22
C ASN A 6 12.97 7.87 15.76
N ILE A 7 14.21 7.49 15.43
CA ILE A 7 14.69 7.49 14.04
C ILE A 7 13.92 6.46 13.22
N LYS A 8 13.78 5.26 13.77
CA LYS A 8 13.05 4.17 13.12
C LYS A 8 11.59 4.53 12.83
N HIS A 9 10.88 5.10 13.81
CA HIS A 9 9.51 5.62 13.59
C HIS A 9 9.45 6.64 12.47
N LYS A 10 10.37 7.61 12.44
CA LYS A 10 10.41 8.63 11.37
C LYS A 10 10.66 8.02 10.00
N GLN A 11 11.53 6.99 9.92
CA GLN A 11 11.79 6.29 8.66
C GLN A 11 10.55 5.57 8.15
N ILE A 12 9.86 4.82 9.00
CA ILE A 12 8.61 4.12 8.63
C ILE A 12 7.57 5.15 8.16
N LYS A 13 7.31 6.20 8.95
CA LYS A 13 6.36 7.26 8.58
C LYS A 13 6.72 7.93 7.24
N SER A 14 8.00 8.25 7.03
CA SER A 14 8.46 8.87 5.79
C SER A 14 8.29 7.95 4.59
N PHE A 15 8.59 6.67 4.76
CA PHE A 15 8.41 5.67 3.71
C PHE A 15 6.92 5.54 3.34
N THR A 16 6.04 5.33 4.32
CA THR A 16 4.60 5.16 4.08
C THR A 16 4.01 6.39 3.38
N LYS A 17 4.33 7.60 3.85
CA LYS A 17 3.90 8.84 3.16
C LYS A 17 4.41 8.91 1.72
N GLY A 18 5.65 8.48 1.47
CA GLY A 18 6.23 8.41 0.13
C GLY A 18 5.47 7.45 -0.77
N ALA A 19 5.11 6.26 -0.26
CA ALA A 19 4.31 5.28 -0.97
C ALA A 19 2.92 5.83 -1.31
N CYS A 20 2.20 6.41 -0.35
CA CYS A 20 0.89 7.00 -0.58
C CYS A 20 0.92 8.11 -1.65
N ARG A 21 1.93 9.01 -1.58
CA ARG A 21 2.11 10.09 -2.56
C ARG A 21 2.38 9.57 -3.97
N ALA A 22 3.30 8.61 -4.09
CA ALA A 22 3.66 8.06 -5.38
C ALA A 22 2.47 7.36 -6.05
N MET A 23 1.72 6.57 -5.26
CA MET A 23 0.53 5.88 -5.78
C MET A 23 -0.59 6.84 -6.17
N LEU A 24 -0.87 7.88 -5.36
CA LEU A 24 -1.84 8.92 -5.75
C LEU A 24 -1.42 9.66 -7.01
N LEU A 25 -0.14 10.02 -7.13
CA LEU A 25 0.36 10.71 -8.33
C LEU A 25 0.21 9.82 -9.56
N GLY A 26 0.62 8.56 -9.48
CA GLY A 26 0.45 7.59 -10.55
C GLY A 26 -1.01 7.41 -10.94
N PHE A 27 -1.90 7.37 -9.94
CA PHE A 27 -3.35 7.28 -10.15
C PHE A 27 -3.89 8.51 -10.88
N GLY A 28 -3.55 9.73 -10.44
CA GLY A 28 -3.99 10.96 -11.09
C GLY A 28 -3.44 11.14 -12.51
N ILE A 29 -2.21 10.67 -12.78
CA ILE A 29 -1.66 10.62 -14.14
C ILE A 29 -2.48 9.65 -15.00
N ALA A 30 -2.79 8.46 -14.46
CA ALA A 30 -3.62 7.48 -15.15
C ALA A 30 -5.02 8.06 -15.48
N GLU A 31 -5.67 8.72 -14.53
CA GLU A 31 -6.95 9.40 -14.77
C GLU A 31 -6.86 10.46 -15.88
N ALA A 32 -5.81 11.29 -15.86
CA ALA A 32 -5.61 12.32 -16.89
C ALA A 32 -5.38 11.72 -18.28
N GLU A 33 -4.68 10.58 -18.37
CA GLU A 33 -4.48 9.87 -19.63
C GLU A 33 -5.78 9.22 -20.16
N VAL A 34 -6.67 8.74 -19.27
CA VAL A 34 -8.02 8.29 -19.66
C VAL A 34 -8.83 9.45 -20.22
N GLN A 35 -8.85 10.59 -19.52
CA GLN A 35 -9.54 11.79 -19.97
C GLN A 35 -9.02 12.31 -21.31
N ALA A 36 -7.72 12.14 -21.57
CA ALA A 36 -7.09 12.48 -22.84
C ALA A 36 -7.29 11.42 -23.95
N GLY A 37 -8.01 10.33 -23.68
CA GLY A 37 -8.26 9.25 -24.65
C GLY A 37 -7.03 8.40 -24.99
N LYS A 38 -5.98 8.44 -24.16
CA LYS A 38 -4.72 7.70 -24.40
C LYS A 38 -4.83 6.22 -24.02
N PHE A 39 -5.72 5.88 -23.10
CA PHE A 39 -6.09 4.50 -22.78
C PHE A 39 -7.50 4.43 -22.19
N GLU A 40 -8.13 3.26 -22.25
CA GLU A 40 -9.42 3.00 -21.61
C GLU A 40 -9.20 2.38 -20.22
N ALA A 41 -9.70 3.02 -19.17
CA ALA A 41 -9.90 2.38 -17.86
C ALA A 41 -11.37 1.97 -17.75
N ARG A 42 -11.62 0.68 -17.54
CA ARG A 42 -12.97 0.14 -17.35
C ARG A 42 -13.33 0.04 -15.88
N VAL A 43 -12.33 -0.13 -15.03
CA VAL A 43 -12.48 -0.27 -13.59
C VAL A 43 -11.37 0.43 -12.83
N TYR A 44 -11.62 0.71 -11.55
CA TYR A 44 -10.66 1.30 -10.63
C TYR A 44 -9.30 0.57 -10.66
N GLY A 45 -9.34 -0.77 -10.74
CA GLY A 45 -8.15 -1.61 -10.82
C GLY A 45 -7.22 -1.27 -11.99
N ASP A 46 -7.73 -0.77 -13.12
CA ASP A 46 -6.89 -0.39 -14.28
C ASP A 46 -6.04 0.85 -13.99
N LEU A 47 -6.61 1.82 -13.26
CA LEU A 47 -5.91 3.03 -12.82
C LEU A 47 -4.85 2.70 -11.77
N ALA A 48 -5.19 1.85 -10.81
CA ALA A 48 -4.25 1.39 -9.78
C ALA A 48 -3.13 0.51 -10.36
N ALA A 49 -3.45 -0.36 -11.33
CA ALA A 49 -2.48 -1.14 -12.09
C ALA A 49 -1.52 -0.25 -12.86
N LYS A 50 -2.03 0.80 -13.52
CA LYS A 50 -1.20 1.80 -14.20
C LYS A 50 -0.28 2.52 -13.21
N ALA A 51 -0.79 2.95 -12.07
CA ALA A 51 0.01 3.59 -11.02
C ALA A 51 1.13 2.67 -10.51
N LEU A 52 0.81 1.39 -10.24
CA LEU A 52 1.78 0.41 -9.75
C LEU A 52 2.83 0.05 -10.82
N SER A 53 2.44 0.01 -12.10
CA SER A 53 3.36 -0.25 -13.21
C SER A 53 4.46 0.80 -13.36
N ALA A 54 4.21 2.04 -12.89
CA ALA A 54 5.19 3.12 -12.88
C ALA A 54 6.08 3.12 -11.63
N ARG A 55 5.77 2.28 -10.63
CA ARG A 55 6.49 2.24 -9.36
C ARG A 55 7.77 1.41 -9.48
N PRO A 56 8.95 1.95 -9.07
CA PRO A 56 10.20 1.20 -9.14
C PRO A 56 10.16 -0.11 -8.35
N GLY A 57 10.72 -1.17 -8.94
CA GLY A 57 10.80 -2.50 -8.32
C GLY A 57 9.55 -3.37 -8.49
N TRP A 58 8.50 -2.85 -9.12
CA TRP A 58 7.30 -3.60 -9.49
C TRP A 58 7.27 -3.89 -10.99
N LYS A 59 6.81 -5.08 -11.35
CA LYS A 59 6.63 -5.49 -12.73
C LYS A 59 5.28 -6.18 -12.89
N MET A 60 4.54 -5.81 -13.93
CA MET A 60 3.34 -6.56 -14.32
C MET A 60 3.77 -7.87 -14.98
N VAL A 61 3.38 -9.00 -14.39
CA VAL A 61 3.70 -10.36 -14.89
C VAL A 61 2.52 -10.98 -15.62
N GLU A 62 1.29 -10.68 -15.19
CA GLU A 62 0.05 -11.02 -15.87
C GLU A 62 -0.92 -9.84 -15.76
N GLN A 63 -2.05 -9.88 -16.47
CA GLN A 63 -3.05 -8.81 -16.39
C GLN A 63 -3.49 -8.58 -14.94
N ASN A 64 -3.24 -7.38 -14.42
CA ASN A 64 -3.50 -6.97 -13.04
C ASN A 64 -2.72 -7.76 -11.96
N VAL A 65 -1.71 -8.56 -12.33
CA VAL A 65 -0.82 -9.25 -11.39
C VAL A 65 0.56 -8.62 -11.46
N PHE A 66 1.00 -8.09 -10.32
CA PHE A 66 2.27 -7.39 -10.18
C PHE A 66 3.19 -8.17 -9.25
N GLU A 67 4.44 -8.30 -9.66
CA GLU A 67 5.49 -8.94 -8.88
C GLU A 67 6.48 -7.87 -8.41
N TYR A 68 6.79 -7.87 -7.11
CA TYR A 68 7.86 -7.09 -6.53
C TYR A 68 9.20 -7.81 -6.69
N LYS A 69 10.31 -7.08 -6.64
CA LYS A 69 11.69 -7.58 -6.88
C LYS A 69 12.11 -8.82 -6.06
N ASP A 70 11.41 -9.13 -4.98
CA ASP A 70 11.65 -10.29 -4.12
C ASP A 70 10.75 -11.51 -4.45
N GLY A 71 9.98 -11.42 -5.54
CA GLY A 71 9.06 -12.46 -6.00
C GLY A 71 7.67 -12.41 -5.37
N GLN A 72 7.39 -11.48 -4.46
CA GLN A 72 6.05 -11.35 -3.89
C GLN A 72 5.08 -10.76 -4.92
N GLN A 73 3.90 -11.37 -5.02
CA GLN A 73 2.90 -10.98 -6.00
C GLN A 73 1.70 -10.30 -5.35
N ARG A 74 1.18 -9.29 -6.06
CA ARG A 74 -0.06 -8.59 -5.76
C ARG A 74 -0.95 -8.59 -6.99
N LYS A 75 -2.07 -9.29 -6.91
CA LYS A 75 -3.14 -9.26 -7.92
C LYS A 75 -4.15 -8.19 -7.57
N ILE A 76 -4.26 -7.12 -8.37
CA ILE A 76 -5.25 -6.05 -8.22
C ILE A 76 -6.60 -6.51 -8.76
N THR A 77 -7.65 -6.29 -7.98
CA THR A 77 -9.04 -6.64 -8.28
C THR A 77 -9.90 -5.39 -8.37
N GLN A 78 -11.16 -5.54 -8.77
CA GLN A 78 -12.10 -4.42 -8.86
C GLN A 78 -12.60 -3.93 -7.49
N GLU A 79 -12.48 -4.77 -6.46
CA GLU A 79 -12.88 -4.47 -5.08
C GLU A 79 -11.79 -3.69 -4.32
N ASP A 80 -10.56 -3.67 -4.85
CA ASP A 80 -9.46 -2.97 -4.24
C ASP A 80 -9.62 -1.46 -4.36
N SER A 81 -9.50 -0.74 -3.24
CA SER A 81 -9.33 0.70 -3.22
C SER A 81 -7.87 1.11 -3.39
N LEU A 82 -7.58 2.41 -3.54
CA LEU A 82 -6.18 2.88 -3.55
C LEU A 82 -5.48 2.56 -2.23
N ALA A 83 -6.22 2.66 -1.13
CA ALA A 83 -5.72 2.38 0.20
C ALA A 83 -5.32 0.91 0.33
N ASP A 84 -6.06 -0.01 -0.28
CA ASP A 84 -5.71 -1.43 -0.35
C ASP A 84 -4.40 -1.67 -1.08
N VAL A 85 -4.25 -1.07 -2.26
CA VAL A 85 -3.04 -1.24 -3.06
C VAL A 85 -1.84 -0.61 -2.35
N VAL A 86 -2.00 0.59 -1.77
CA VAL A 86 -0.94 1.25 -1.01
C VAL A 86 -0.55 0.47 0.24
N HIS A 87 -1.52 -0.09 0.96
CA HIS A 87 -1.27 -0.95 2.11
C HIS A 87 -0.40 -2.14 1.70
N ASP A 88 -0.84 -2.89 0.70
CA ASP A 88 -0.15 -4.11 0.29
C ASP A 88 1.25 -3.80 -0.26
N VAL A 89 1.40 -2.68 -0.97
CA VAL A 89 2.70 -2.16 -1.40
C VAL A 89 3.60 -1.87 -0.20
N CYS A 90 3.11 -1.18 0.84
CA CYS A 90 3.91 -0.88 2.02
C CYS A 90 4.36 -2.16 2.72
N PHE A 91 3.46 -3.14 2.89
CA PHE A 91 3.78 -4.39 3.57
C PHE A 91 4.74 -5.26 2.76
N ILE A 92 4.57 -5.34 1.45
CA ILE A 92 5.48 -6.10 0.58
C ILE A 92 6.87 -5.48 0.58
N GLU A 93 6.97 -4.17 0.35
CA GLU A 93 8.27 -3.49 0.28
C GLU A 93 9.00 -3.40 1.62
N MET A 94 8.25 -3.35 2.73
CA MET A 94 8.80 -3.34 4.07
C MET A 94 8.85 -4.71 4.72
N LYS A 95 8.50 -5.80 4.03
CA LYS A 95 8.36 -7.13 4.65
C LYS A 95 9.59 -7.54 5.45
N THR A 96 10.77 -7.52 4.83
CA THR A 96 12.02 -7.88 5.49
C THR A 96 12.28 -7.00 6.72
N PHE A 97 11.95 -5.71 6.63
CA PHE A 97 12.11 -4.77 7.74
C PHE A 97 11.14 -5.08 8.89
N ILE A 98 9.87 -5.39 8.59
CA ILE A 98 8.86 -5.79 9.58
C ILE A 98 9.27 -7.10 10.26
N GLU A 99 9.62 -8.13 9.48
CA GLU A 99 9.95 -9.46 9.99
C GLU A 99 11.27 -9.52 10.77
N SER A 100 12.22 -8.65 10.43
CA SER A 100 13.51 -8.58 11.14
C SER A 100 13.46 -7.87 12.48
N ASP A 101 12.33 -7.22 12.80
CA ASP A 101 12.22 -6.39 13.98
C ASP A 101 11.71 -7.16 15.21
N ASN A 102 12.14 -6.74 16.40
CA ASN A 102 11.67 -7.34 17.64
C ASN A 102 10.26 -6.90 18.04
N LYS A 103 9.68 -5.90 17.37
CA LYS A 103 8.33 -5.37 17.60
C LYS A 103 7.60 -5.08 16.29
N PRO A 104 7.27 -6.12 15.49
CA PRO A 104 6.61 -5.95 14.19
C PRO A 104 5.27 -5.20 14.30
N GLY A 105 4.52 -5.38 15.38
CA GLY A 105 3.26 -4.69 15.61
C GLY A 105 3.38 -3.17 15.72
N GLU A 106 4.47 -2.65 16.31
CA GLU A 106 4.71 -1.19 16.35
C GLU A 106 4.92 -0.64 14.93
N ILE A 107 5.62 -1.38 14.06
CA ILE A 107 5.85 -0.97 12.67
C ILE A 107 4.53 -0.97 11.89
N ILE A 108 3.77 -2.06 12.02
CA ILE A 108 2.46 -2.23 11.38
C ILE A 108 1.51 -1.10 11.81
N GLY A 109 1.41 -0.82 13.11
CA GLY A 109 0.57 0.24 13.64
C GLY A 109 0.92 1.62 13.06
N ILE A 110 2.20 1.93 12.89
CA ILE A 110 2.65 3.18 12.26
C ILE A 110 2.25 3.24 10.79
N ILE A 111 2.45 2.17 10.03
CA ILE A 111 2.08 2.12 8.61
C ILE A 111 0.58 2.37 8.47
N LEU A 112 -0.22 1.66 9.27
CA LEU A 112 -1.67 1.77 9.27
C LEU A 112 -2.16 3.17 9.66
N GLU A 113 -1.63 3.75 10.74
CA GLU A 113 -1.93 5.12 11.17
C GLU A 113 -1.66 6.14 10.04
N GLU A 114 -0.52 6.01 9.35
CA GLU A 114 -0.18 6.92 8.26
C GLU A 114 -1.08 6.75 7.04
N ILE A 115 -1.50 5.52 6.71
CA ILE A 115 -2.47 5.28 5.63
C ILE A 115 -3.83 5.91 5.99
N MET A 116 -4.34 5.66 7.20
CA MET A 116 -5.59 6.23 7.69
C MET A 116 -5.57 7.76 7.60
N ASN A 117 -4.53 8.39 8.14
CA ASN A 117 -4.36 9.84 8.15
C ASN A 117 -4.25 10.42 6.74
N TYR A 118 -3.58 9.71 5.83
CA TYR A 118 -3.34 10.19 4.49
C TYR A 118 -4.59 10.15 3.62
N PHE A 119 -5.38 9.07 3.71
CA PHE A 119 -6.64 8.93 2.98
C PHE A 119 -7.83 9.58 3.69
N LYS A 120 -7.68 10.01 4.95
CA LYS A 120 -8.75 10.62 5.77
C LYS A 120 -10.00 9.74 5.84
N MET A 121 -9.80 8.43 5.96
CA MET A 121 -10.90 7.47 6.02
C MET A 121 -11.74 7.70 7.29
N PRO A 122 -13.08 7.68 7.20
CA PRO A 122 -13.95 7.64 8.38
C PRO A 122 -13.66 6.41 9.24
N ASP A 123 -13.85 6.53 10.56
CA ASP A 123 -13.57 5.43 11.51
C ASP A 123 -14.28 4.12 11.14
N SER A 124 -15.53 4.18 10.66
CA SER A 124 -16.28 2.99 10.25
C SER A 124 -15.70 2.29 9.02
N GLU A 125 -15.17 3.06 8.06
CA GLU A 125 -14.50 2.52 6.87
C GLU A 125 -13.13 1.95 7.25
N TRP A 126 -12.43 2.63 8.16
CA TRP A 126 -11.15 2.20 8.68
C TRP A 126 -11.24 0.87 9.44
N GLU A 127 -12.24 0.72 10.31
CA GLU A 127 -12.47 -0.53 11.03
C GLU A 127 -12.72 -1.71 10.08
N GLU A 128 -13.55 -1.50 9.05
CA GLU A 128 -13.83 -2.57 8.08
C GLU A 128 -12.61 -2.87 7.21
N PHE A 129 -11.85 -1.85 6.81
CA PHE A 129 -10.57 -2.01 6.11
C PHE A 129 -9.61 -2.89 6.90
N VAL A 130 -9.37 -2.55 8.18
CA VAL A 130 -8.46 -3.30 9.04
C VAL A 130 -8.97 -4.74 9.24
N ARG A 131 -10.27 -4.92 9.51
CA ARG A 131 -10.88 -6.27 9.66
C ARG A 131 -10.74 -7.11 8.41
N ARG A 132 -10.89 -6.50 7.23
CA ARG A 132 -10.75 -7.20 5.94
C ARG A 132 -9.29 -7.62 5.73
N LYS A 133 -8.33 -6.73 5.96
CA LYS A 133 -6.89 -7.05 5.86
C LYS A 133 -6.44 -8.13 6.86
N THR A 134 -7.00 -8.16 8.07
CA THR A 134 -6.81 -9.28 9.01
C THR A 134 -7.35 -10.60 8.45
N ARG A 135 -8.56 -10.60 7.86
CA ARG A 135 -9.18 -11.80 7.26
C ARG A 135 -8.39 -12.32 6.05
N GLU A 136 -7.77 -11.41 5.28
CA GLU A 136 -6.85 -11.72 4.18
C GLU A 136 -5.50 -12.31 4.66
N GLY A 137 -5.23 -12.29 5.97
CA GLY A 137 -4.03 -12.89 6.57
C GLY A 137 -2.80 -11.98 6.57
N TRP A 138 -2.94 -10.68 6.31
CA TRP A 138 -1.81 -9.73 6.30
C TRP A 138 -1.13 -9.57 7.66
N TYR A 139 -1.88 -9.73 8.74
CA TYR A 139 -1.37 -9.72 10.10
C TYR A 139 -2.29 -10.52 11.02
N VAL A 140 -1.71 -11.15 12.05
CA VAL A 140 -2.48 -11.83 13.11
C VAL A 140 -3.11 -10.80 14.03
N ALA A 141 -4.30 -11.07 14.57
CA ALA A 141 -5.05 -10.13 15.41
C ALA A 141 -4.26 -9.59 16.62
N ASN A 142 -3.24 -10.31 17.09
CA ASN A 142 -2.37 -9.91 18.20
C ASN A 142 -1.17 -9.02 17.78
N LEU A 143 -1.05 -8.69 16.48
CA LEU A 143 -0.02 -7.75 15.96
C LEU A 143 -0.50 -6.30 15.91
N LEU A 144 -1.78 -6.04 16.20
CA LEU A 144 -2.37 -4.71 16.34
C LEU A 144 -2.61 -4.39 17.81
#